data_AF-I1BZ14-F1
#
_entry.id   AF-I1BZ14-F1
#
_cell.length_a   1.000
_cell.length_b   1.000
_cell.length_c   1.000
_cell.angle_alpha   90.00
_cell.angle_beta   90.00
_cell.angle_gamma   90.00
#
_symmetry.space_group_name_H-M   'P 1'
#
loop_
_entity.id
_entity.type
_entity.pdbx_description
1 polymer ?
#
loop_
_entity_poly.entity_id
_entity_poly.type
_entity_poly.pdbx_seq_one_letter_code
_entity_poly.pdbx_strand_id
1 'polypeptide(L)'
;MFPSKLLLRFGTGWHTETNMLWAFPTIGQKKLPGRGYYVNLQKRVLEVLKRGGFNAVFYGTANYRSDMTEHVENLLFKESFQQFIKHPISSYHILKPLSTSEWSSSFDNTMGYQCILLMDRQHTGKVCELGHHIYIQSSNQVQSNLPCYSVKHLWTAEQMDQVIQQFDHDHIALGIPKSLKTVDLAVTLWRCRKFLV
;
A
#
# COMPACT_ATOMS: atom_id res chain seq x y z
N MET A 1 2.22 8.85 21.72
CA MET A 1 1.48 7.77 21.03
C MET A 1 2.14 7.57 19.66
N PHE A 2 2.73 6.40 19.38
CA PHE A 2 3.34 6.13 18.07
C PHE A 2 2.23 6.00 17.00
N PRO A 3 2.40 6.56 15.78
CA PRO A 3 1.42 6.39 14.72
C PRO A 3 1.22 4.90 14.44
N SER A 4 0.05 4.34 14.77
CA SER A 4 -0.21 2.89 14.67
C SER A 4 0.01 2.35 13.25
N LYS A 5 -0.11 3.20 12.24
CA LYS A 5 0.13 2.87 10.83
C LYS A 5 1.62 2.65 10.50
N LEU A 6 2.57 3.08 11.35
CA LEU A 6 4.00 2.75 11.24
C LEU A 6 4.35 1.37 11.82
N LEU A 7 3.40 0.72 12.47
CA LEU A 7 3.61 -0.56 13.12
C LEU A 7 2.97 -1.69 12.31
N LEU A 8 3.64 -2.84 12.37
CA LEU A 8 3.10 -4.12 12.01
C LEU A 8 2.68 -4.83 13.29
N ARG A 9 1.40 -5.21 13.38
CA ARG A 9 0.89 -6.02 14.48
C ARG A 9 0.95 -7.50 14.11
N PHE A 10 1.46 -8.29 15.02
CA PHE A 10 1.36 -9.74 15.04
C PHE A 10 0.39 -10.18 16.12
N GLY A 11 -0.45 -11.15 15.79
CA GLY A 11 -1.14 -11.99 16.76
C GLY A 11 -0.40 -13.32 16.92
N THR A 12 -0.76 -14.07 17.95
CA THR A 12 -0.34 -15.48 18.09
C THR A 12 -1.56 -16.38 18.06
N GLY A 13 -1.50 -17.47 17.31
CA GLY A 13 -2.61 -18.41 17.15
C GLY A 13 -2.14 -19.85 17.05
N TRP A 14 -2.99 -20.79 17.44
CA TRP A 14 -2.70 -22.22 17.29
C TRP A 14 -2.79 -22.60 15.82
N HIS A 15 -1.73 -23.20 15.29
CA HIS A 15 -1.67 -23.69 13.93
C HIS A 15 -1.98 -25.19 13.94
N THR A 16 -3.11 -25.58 13.35
CA THR A 16 -3.68 -26.94 13.42
C THR A 16 -2.79 -27.98 12.75
N GLU A 17 -2.20 -27.68 11.60
CA GLU A 17 -1.39 -28.65 10.83
C GLU A 17 -0.09 -29.01 11.55
N THR A 18 0.51 -28.04 12.23
CA THR A 18 1.80 -28.25 12.93
C THR A 18 1.61 -28.49 14.42
N ASN A 19 0.38 -28.39 14.92
CA ASN A 19 0.02 -28.47 16.34
C ASN A 19 0.91 -27.61 17.26
N MET A 20 1.17 -26.36 16.86
CA MET A 20 2.06 -25.44 17.56
C MET A 20 1.48 -24.02 17.55
N LEU A 21 1.94 -23.15 18.46
CA LEU A 21 1.60 -21.73 18.44
C LEU A 21 2.47 -20.99 17.41
N TRP A 22 1.87 -20.13 16.60
CA TRP A 22 2.56 -19.37 15.55
C TRP A 22 2.22 -17.89 15.64
N ALA A 23 3.18 -17.05 15.25
CA ALA A 23 2.97 -15.63 15.06
C ALA A 23 2.46 -15.35 13.64
N PHE A 24 1.43 -14.52 13.51
CA PHE A 24 0.83 -14.14 12.23
C PHE A 24 0.61 -12.62 12.15
N PRO A 25 0.94 -11.98 11.02
CA PRO A 25 0.66 -10.56 10.83
C PRO A 25 -0.85 -10.34 10.68
N THR A 26 -1.38 -9.27 11.27
CA THR A 26 -2.83 -8.98 11.22
C THR A 26 -3.18 -7.89 10.21
N ILE A 27 -2.52 -7.91 9.04
CA ILE A 27 -2.75 -6.98 7.91
C ILE A 27 -4.10 -7.31 7.28
N GLY A 28 -4.92 -6.30 6.95
CA GLY A 28 -6.26 -6.47 6.36
C GLY A 28 -7.32 -7.11 7.26
N GLN A 29 -6.98 -7.42 8.51
CA GLN A 29 -7.89 -8.11 9.44
C GLN A 29 -8.41 -7.16 10.51
N LYS A 30 -9.68 -7.34 10.91
CA LYS A 30 -10.20 -6.71 12.13
C LYS A 30 -9.33 -7.16 13.31
N LYS A 31 -9.04 -6.24 14.24
CA LYS A 31 -8.15 -6.48 15.38
C LYS A 31 -8.58 -7.76 16.11
N LEU A 32 -7.80 -8.83 15.93
CA LEU A 32 -8.09 -10.11 16.56
C LEU A 32 -7.99 -9.96 18.09
N PRO A 33 -8.92 -10.58 18.85
CA PRO A 33 -8.86 -10.59 20.31
C PRO A 33 -7.55 -11.24 20.78
N GLY A 34 -7.05 -10.81 21.94
CA GLY A 34 -5.80 -11.32 22.52
C GLY A 34 -4.59 -10.39 22.38
N ARG A 35 -3.43 -10.89 22.83
CA ARG A 35 -2.18 -10.13 22.91
C ARG A 35 -1.67 -9.81 21.51
N GLY A 36 -1.43 -8.52 21.26
CA GLY A 36 -0.80 -8.04 20.03
C GLY A 36 0.66 -7.69 20.28
N TYR A 37 1.54 -8.16 19.40
CA TYR A 37 2.95 -7.80 19.38
C TYR A 37 3.17 -6.80 18.25
N TYR A 38 3.92 -5.74 18.50
CA TYR A 38 4.09 -4.66 17.54
C TYR A 38 5.57 -4.51 17.21
N VAL A 39 5.85 -4.44 15.91
CA VAL A 39 7.19 -4.15 15.39
C VAL A 39 7.11 -3.03 14.37
N ASN A 40 8.22 -2.36 14.11
CA ASN A 40 8.27 -1.33 13.08
C ASN A 40 7.99 -1.95 11.70
N LEU A 41 7.15 -1.28 10.90
CA LEU A 41 6.81 -1.70 9.54
C LEU A 41 7.97 -1.39 8.59
N GLN A 42 9.01 -2.22 8.64
CA GLN A 42 10.19 -2.13 7.77
C GLN A 42 10.70 -3.53 7.47
N LYS A 43 11.04 -3.80 6.20
CA LYS A 43 11.54 -5.11 5.76
C LYS A 43 12.74 -5.59 6.59
N ARG A 44 13.69 -4.70 6.87
CA ARG A 44 14.89 -4.99 7.70
C ARG A 44 14.55 -5.50 9.11
N VAL A 45 13.43 -5.08 9.70
CA VAL A 45 13.03 -5.52 11.04
C VAL A 45 12.60 -6.98 10.99
N LEU A 46 11.85 -7.37 9.96
CA LEU A 46 11.44 -8.77 9.78
C LEU A 46 12.62 -9.68 9.46
N GLU A 47 13.63 -9.19 8.74
CA GLU A 47 14.88 -9.93 8.52
C GLU A 47 15.64 -10.19 9.83
N VAL A 48 15.65 -9.23 10.77
CA VAL A 48 16.22 -9.46 12.10
C VAL A 48 15.40 -10.49 12.88
N LEU A 49 14.08 -10.43 12.80
CA LEU A 49 13.23 -11.44 13.45
C LEU A 49 13.51 -12.82 12.89
N LYS A 50 13.60 -12.97 11.57
CA LYS A 50 13.91 -14.24 10.88
C LYS A 50 15.21 -14.90 11.38
N ARG A 51 16.21 -14.10 11.77
CA ARG A 51 17.51 -14.58 12.29
C ARG A 51 17.46 -14.97 13.79
N GLY A 52 16.28 -15.17 14.36
CA GLY A 52 16.09 -15.59 15.75
C GLY A 52 15.57 -14.50 16.68
N GLY A 53 15.49 -13.24 16.21
CA GLY A 53 14.92 -12.14 17.01
C GLY A 53 13.44 -12.33 17.37
N PHE A 54 12.72 -13.18 16.63
CA PHE A 54 11.32 -13.51 16.92
C PHE A 54 11.12 -14.11 18.31
N ASN A 55 12.10 -14.89 18.83
CA ASN A 55 12.01 -15.46 20.17
C ASN A 55 11.91 -14.38 21.24
N ALA A 56 12.65 -13.28 21.11
CA ALA A 56 12.56 -12.16 22.05
C ALA A 56 11.22 -11.43 21.94
N VAL A 57 10.72 -11.22 20.71
CA VAL A 57 9.45 -10.50 20.47
C VAL A 57 8.24 -11.28 20.95
N PHE A 58 8.23 -12.60 20.75
CA PHE A 58 7.11 -13.48 21.12
C PHE A 58 7.38 -14.28 22.40
N TYR A 59 8.34 -13.86 23.22
CA TYR A 59 8.73 -14.52 24.48
C TYR A 59 9.00 -16.03 24.36
N GLY A 60 9.52 -16.48 23.21
CA GLY A 60 9.78 -17.89 22.90
C GLY A 60 8.53 -18.76 22.79
N THR A 61 7.34 -18.15 22.76
CA THR A 61 6.06 -18.89 22.81
C THR A 61 5.54 -19.28 21.44
N ALA A 62 6.00 -18.63 20.37
CA ALA A 62 5.43 -18.79 19.04
C ALA A 62 6.50 -19.03 17.97
N ASN A 63 6.19 -19.95 17.06
CA ASN A 63 6.94 -20.15 15.83
C ASN A 63 6.78 -18.97 14.87
N TYR A 64 7.75 -18.83 13.99
CA TYR A 64 7.81 -17.76 13.00
C TYR A 64 8.11 -18.35 11.63
N ARG A 65 7.34 -17.96 10.63
CA ARG A 65 7.52 -18.46 9.25
C ARG A 65 8.87 -18.03 8.69
N SER A 66 9.52 -18.93 7.95
CA SER A 66 10.80 -18.65 7.26
C SER A 66 10.65 -17.63 6.11
N ASP A 67 9.45 -17.56 5.52
CA ASP A 67 9.05 -16.65 4.44
C ASP A 67 8.28 -15.40 4.94
N MET A 68 8.29 -15.11 6.25
CA MET A 68 7.42 -14.06 6.82
C MET A 68 7.58 -12.69 6.16
N THR A 69 8.80 -12.33 5.73
CA THR A 69 9.05 -11.06 5.04
C THR A 69 8.27 -10.96 3.74
N GLU A 70 8.35 -11.98 2.89
CA GLU A 70 7.62 -12.07 1.62
C GLU A 70 6.11 -12.19 1.87
N HIS A 71 5.72 -12.97 2.88
CA HIS A 71 4.32 -13.10 3.28
C HIS A 71 3.70 -11.75 3.66
N VAL A 72 4.41 -10.93 4.45
CA VAL A 72 3.96 -9.58 4.84
C VAL A 72 3.90 -8.65 3.63
N GLU A 73 4.89 -8.70 2.74
CA GLU A 73 4.90 -7.93 1.48
C GLU A 73 3.64 -8.21 0.65
N ASN A 74 3.38 -9.50 0.39
CA ASN A 74 2.23 -9.96 -0.36
C ASN A 74 0.90 -9.56 0.30
N LEU A 75 0.82 -9.58 1.64
CA LEU A 75 -0.37 -9.13 2.36
C LEU A 75 -0.60 -7.62 2.23
N LEU A 76 0.45 -6.80 2.32
CA LEU A 76 0.34 -5.35 2.13
C LEU A 76 -0.13 -5.01 0.70
N PHE A 77 0.45 -5.69 -0.27
CA PHE A 77 0.14 -5.55 -1.69
C PHE A 77 -1.32 -5.92 -1.96
N LYS A 78 -1.74 -7.10 -1.49
CA LYS A 78 -3.13 -7.55 -1.56
C LYS A 78 -4.09 -6.58 -0.88
N GLU A 79 -3.74 -6.06 0.31
CA GLU A 79 -4.59 -5.09 1.00
C GLU A 79 -4.72 -3.79 0.19
N SER A 80 -3.63 -3.30 -0.42
CA SER A 80 -3.69 -2.09 -1.27
C SER A 80 -4.63 -2.28 -2.47
N PHE A 81 -4.57 -3.43 -3.14
CA PHE A 81 -5.48 -3.75 -4.24
C PHE A 81 -6.93 -3.87 -3.74
N GLN A 82 -7.15 -4.53 -2.60
CA GLN A 82 -8.47 -4.63 -1.98
C GLN A 82 -9.06 -3.27 -1.63
N GLN A 83 -8.26 -2.31 -1.14
CA GLN A 83 -8.76 -0.95 -0.92
C GLN A 83 -9.06 -0.22 -2.24
N PHE A 84 -8.30 -0.50 -3.30
CA PHE A 84 -8.56 0.10 -4.62
C PHE A 84 -9.91 -0.34 -5.19
N ILE A 85 -10.19 -1.65 -5.20
CA ILE A 85 -11.43 -2.20 -5.80
C ILE A 85 -12.69 -1.99 -4.96
N LYS A 86 -12.57 -1.52 -3.70
CA LYS A 86 -13.73 -1.16 -2.86
C LYS A 86 -14.50 0.05 -3.38
N HIS A 87 -13.88 0.85 -4.25
CA HIS A 87 -14.47 2.05 -4.80
C HIS A 87 -14.65 1.88 -6.30
N PRO A 88 -15.78 2.36 -6.86
CA PRO A 88 -15.92 2.42 -8.31
C PRO A 88 -14.83 3.32 -8.88
N ILE A 89 -14.34 3.00 -10.09
CA ILE A 89 -13.28 3.75 -10.75
C ILE A 89 -13.58 5.23 -10.91
N SER A 90 -14.86 5.60 -11.05
CA SER A 90 -15.32 6.99 -11.07
C SER A 90 -15.00 7.78 -9.79
N SER A 91 -14.56 7.11 -8.71
CA SER A 91 -14.05 7.75 -7.49
C SER A 91 -12.63 8.30 -7.63
N TYR A 92 -11.95 7.97 -8.73
CA TYR A 92 -10.59 8.38 -9.04
C TYR A 92 -10.58 9.28 -10.27
N HIS A 93 -9.64 10.22 -10.31
CA HIS A 93 -9.56 11.18 -11.41
C HIS A 93 -8.47 10.76 -12.38
N ILE A 94 -8.83 10.52 -13.63
CA ILE A 94 -7.85 10.29 -14.69
C ILE A 94 -7.07 11.59 -14.89
N LEU A 95 -5.74 11.50 -14.79
CA LEU A 95 -4.83 12.62 -14.96
C LEU A 95 -4.24 12.61 -16.36
N LYS A 96 -4.10 13.79 -16.96
CA LYS A 96 -3.40 13.94 -18.24
C LYS A 96 -1.92 14.28 -17.98
N PRO A 97 -0.97 13.55 -18.59
CA PRO A 97 0.45 13.87 -18.44
C PRO A 97 0.76 15.23 -19.09
N LEU A 98 1.55 16.05 -18.39
CA LEU A 98 2.19 17.25 -18.95
C LEU A 98 3.69 17.01 -19.15
N SER A 99 4.32 16.35 -18.18
CA SER A 99 5.71 15.89 -18.21
C SER A 99 5.87 14.66 -17.30
N THR A 100 7.08 14.13 -17.14
CA THR A 100 7.35 12.92 -16.34
C THR A 100 6.87 13.02 -14.89
N SER A 101 6.89 14.22 -14.30
CA SER A 101 6.49 14.45 -12.90
C SER A 101 5.35 15.46 -12.76
N GLU A 102 4.71 15.85 -13.86
CA GLU A 102 3.66 16.87 -13.86
C GLU A 102 2.44 16.37 -14.61
N TRP A 103 1.29 16.61 -13.98
CA TRP A 103 0.01 16.12 -14.45
C TRP A 103 -1.01 17.25 -14.41
N SER A 104 -2.06 17.14 -15.23
CA SER A 104 -3.22 18.01 -15.16
C SER A 104 -4.48 17.22 -14.85
N SER A 105 -5.39 17.84 -14.11
CA SER A 105 -6.72 17.34 -13.83
C SER A 105 -7.76 18.36 -14.24
N SER A 106 -8.75 17.91 -15.01
CA SER A 106 -9.94 18.68 -15.36
C SER A 106 -11.05 18.58 -14.31
N PHE A 107 -10.87 17.76 -13.28
CA PHE A 107 -11.87 17.54 -12.24
C PHE A 107 -11.83 18.67 -11.20
N ASP A 108 -12.99 19.07 -10.71
CA ASP A 108 -13.07 19.90 -9.52
C ASP A 108 -12.67 19.09 -8.28
N ASN A 109 -11.63 19.54 -7.59
CA ASN A 109 -11.11 18.89 -6.41
C ASN A 109 -10.44 19.89 -5.47
N THR A 110 -11.26 20.71 -4.83
CA THR A 110 -10.82 21.74 -3.86
C THR A 110 -9.98 21.20 -2.71
N MET A 111 -10.16 19.94 -2.32
CA MET A 111 -9.37 19.30 -1.25
C MET A 111 -8.01 18.78 -1.74
N GLY A 112 -7.84 18.64 -3.05
CA GLY A 112 -6.65 18.09 -3.69
C GLY A 112 -6.55 16.56 -3.58
N TYR A 113 -5.37 16.04 -3.88
CA TYR A 113 -5.07 14.62 -4.01
C TYR A 113 -4.21 14.10 -2.85
N GLN A 114 -4.34 12.82 -2.52
CA GLN A 114 -3.49 12.13 -1.54
C GLN A 114 -2.23 11.58 -2.18
N CYS A 115 -2.38 11.04 -3.40
CA CYS A 115 -1.31 10.41 -4.17
C CYS A 115 -1.74 10.23 -5.63
N ILE A 116 -0.79 9.77 -6.44
CA ILE A 116 -0.99 9.35 -7.82
C ILE A 116 -0.77 7.84 -7.89
N LEU A 117 -1.63 7.12 -8.61
CA LEU A 117 -1.40 5.75 -9.03
C LEU A 117 -1.02 5.76 -10.51
N LEU A 118 0.19 5.29 -10.82
CA LEU A 118 0.65 5.11 -12.18
C LEU A 118 0.43 3.65 -12.60
N MET A 119 -0.44 3.48 -13.59
CA MET A 119 -0.72 2.22 -14.28
C MET A 119 0.07 2.21 -15.58
N ASP A 120 1.30 1.72 -15.48
CA ASP A 120 2.21 1.56 -16.61
C ASP A 120 2.86 0.18 -16.50
N ARG A 121 2.57 -0.69 -17.49
CA ARG A 121 3.12 -2.05 -17.57
C ARG A 121 4.60 -2.06 -17.88
N GLN A 122 5.12 -1.02 -18.52
CA GLN A 122 6.52 -0.91 -18.90
C GLN A 122 7.36 -0.23 -17.84
N HIS A 123 6.76 0.38 -16.80
CA HIS A 123 7.50 1.04 -15.73
C HIS A 123 8.58 0.14 -15.12
N THR A 124 9.83 0.61 -15.14
CA THR A 124 10.99 -0.09 -14.56
C THR A 124 11.57 0.65 -13.36
N GLY A 125 10.98 1.80 -13.00
CA GLY A 125 11.45 2.68 -11.96
C GLY A 125 11.17 2.18 -10.55
N LYS A 126 11.11 3.11 -9.60
CA LYS A 126 10.84 2.79 -8.19
C LYS A 126 9.36 2.50 -7.98
N VAL A 127 9.05 1.76 -6.92
CA VAL A 127 7.67 1.54 -6.46
C VAL A 127 6.96 2.85 -6.14
N CYS A 128 7.69 3.83 -5.59
CA CYS A 128 7.16 5.15 -5.33
C CYS A 128 8.19 6.25 -5.60
N GLU A 129 7.75 7.26 -6.34
CA GLU A 129 8.49 8.49 -6.64
C GLU A 129 7.81 9.67 -5.93
N LEU A 130 8.61 10.64 -5.50
CA LEU A 130 8.15 11.85 -4.82
C LEU A 130 8.37 13.06 -5.71
N GLY A 131 7.75 14.18 -5.35
CA GLY A 131 7.94 15.43 -6.09
C GLY A 131 7.07 15.53 -7.34
N HIS A 132 5.98 14.77 -7.42
CA HIS A 132 5.01 14.95 -8.51
C HIS A 132 4.10 16.14 -8.23
N HIS A 133 3.63 16.76 -9.31
CA HIS A 133 2.78 17.94 -9.30
C HIS A 133 1.48 17.66 -10.07
N ILE A 134 0.36 18.15 -9.55
CA ILE A 134 -0.93 18.14 -10.26
C ILE A 134 -1.43 19.57 -10.39
N TYR A 135 -1.64 20.01 -11.64
CA TYR A 135 -2.35 21.24 -11.96
C TYR A 135 -3.85 20.97 -12.02
N ILE A 136 -4.61 21.66 -11.17
CA ILE A 136 -6.07 21.54 -11.04
C ILE A 136 -6.70 22.68 -11.83
N GLN A 137 -7.24 22.37 -13.01
CA GLN A 137 -7.69 23.39 -13.98
C GLN A 137 -8.86 24.21 -13.47
N SER A 138 -9.78 23.57 -12.75
CA SER A 138 -11.00 24.18 -12.20
C SER A 138 -10.72 25.28 -11.17
N SER A 139 -9.65 25.15 -10.39
CA SER A 139 -9.27 26.11 -9.35
C SER A 139 -8.01 26.93 -9.68
N ASN A 140 -7.37 26.68 -10.82
CA ASN A 140 -6.07 27.27 -11.19
C ASN A 140 -5.02 27.11 -10.07
N GLN A 141 -4.96 25.92 -9.47
CA GLN A 141 -4.04 25.60 -8.38
C GLN A 141 -3.08 24.49 -8.76
N VAL A 142 -1.87 24.54 -8.19
CA VAL A 142 -0.87 23.48 -8.29
C VAL A 142 -0.73 22.81 -6.93
N GLN A 143 -0.97 21.50 -6.88
CA GLN A 143 -0.58 20.69 -5.74
C GLN A 143 0.78 20.03 -5.99
N SER A 144 1.71 20.23 -5.06
CA SER A 144 3.11 19.79 -5.19
C SER A 144 3.44 18.64 -4.24
N ASN A 145 4.59 17.99 -4.47
CA ASN A 145 5.16 16.94 -3.61
C ASN A 145 4.25 15.74 -3.37
N LEU A 146 3.45 15.37 -4.38
CA LEU A 146 2.61 14.18 -4.31
C LEU A 146 3.46 12.91 -4.49
N PRO A 147 3.20 11.86 -3.69
CA PRO A 147 3.76 10.55 -3.96
C PRO A 147 3.04 9.91 -5.15
N CYS A 148 3.81 9.41 -6.11
CA CYS A 148 3.34 8.61 -7.23
C CYS A 148 3.73 7.15 -6.99
N TYR A 149 2.77 6.25 -7.04
CA TYR A 149 2.98 4.81 -6.83
C TYR A 149 2.81 4.07 -8.14
N SER A 150 3.83 3.33 -8.56
CA SER A 150 3.70 2.42 -9.69
C SER A 150 3.04 1.12 -9.21
N VAL A 151 1.84 0.84 -9.74
CA VAL A 151 1.06 -0.33 -9.30
C VAL A 151 1.64 -1.64 -9.83
N LYS A 152 2.46 -1.60 -10.88
CA LYS A 152 3.16 -2.77 -11.43
C LYS A 152 4.01 -3.51 -10.40
N HIS A 153 4.61 -2.79 -9.46
CA HIS A 153 5.42 -3.39 -8.41
C HIS A 153 4.59 -3.86 -7.20
N LEU A 154 3.31 -3.53 -7.17
CA LEU A 154 2.42 -3.80 -6.04
C LEU A 154 1.40 -4.89 -6.37
N TRP A 155 0.90 -4.94 -7.59
CA TRP A 155 -0.22 -5.79 -7.98
C TRP A 155 0.21 -6.82 -9.01
N THR A 156 -0.47 -7.97 -9.04
CA THR A 156 -0.19 -9.02 -10.03
C THR A 156 -0.60 -8.57 -11.44
N ALA A 157 -0.07 -9.25 -12.46
CA ALA A 157 -0.46 -8.98 -13.84
C ALA A 157 -1.98 -9.10 -14.04
N GLU A 158 -2.60 -10.15 -13.50
CA GLU A 158 -4.05 -10.37 -13.54
C GLU A 158 -4.84 -9.23 -12.91
N GLN A 159 -4.37 -8.73 -11.75
CA GLN A 159 -4.98 -7.58 -11.07
C GLN A 159 -4.86 -6.30 -11.91
N MET A 160 -3.69 -6.07 -12.54
CA MET A 160 -3.52 -4.95 -13.45
C MET A 160 -4.41 -5.08 -14.67
N ASP A 161 -4.52 -6.25 -15.28
CA ASP A 161 -5.38 -6.51 -16.43
C ASP A 161 -6.84 -6.20 -16.09
N GLN A 162 -7.33 -6.67 -14.94
CA GLN A 162 -8.68 -6.38 -14.45
C GLN A 162 -8.96 -4.87 -14.33
N VAL A 163 -7.96 -4.09 -13.93
CA VAL A 163 -8.10 -2.64 -13.73
C VAL A 163 -7.98 -1.90 -15.06
N ILE A 164 -6.96 -2.22 -15.87
CA ILE A 164 -6.72 -1.59 -17.17
C ILE A 164 -7.88 -1.84 -18.13
N GLN A 165 -8.51 -3.02 -18.11
CA GLN A 165 -9.70 -3.30 -18.92
C GLN A 165 -10.88 -2.36 -18.67
N GLN A 166 -10.90 -1.67 -17.52
CA GLN A 166 -11.92 -0.67 -17.22
C GLN A 166 -11.60 0.71 -17.80
N PHE A 167 -10.51 0.83 -18.56
CA PHE A 167 -10.07 2.04 -19.23
C PHE A 167 -9.63 1.75 -20.68
N ASP A 168 -9.78 2.72 -21.56
CA ASP A 168 -9.45 2.57 -22.99
C ASP A 168 -7.96 2.82 -23.32
N HIS A 169 -7.08 2.89 -22.32
CA HIS A 169 -5.67 3.29 -22.50
C HIS A 169 -4.70 2.42 -21.71
N ASP A 170 -3.56 2.10 -22.31
CA ASP A 170 -2.51 1.25 -21.70
C ASP A 170 -1.68 1.97 -20.63
N HIS A 171 -1.72 3.30 -20.60
CA HIS A 171 -0.91 4.15 -19.71
C HIS A 171 -1.81 5.18 -19.04
N ILE A 172 -2.04 5.00 -17.75
CA ILE A 172 -3.02 5.80 -17.01
C ILE A 172 -2.43 6.23 -15.68
N ALA A 173 -2.51 7.52 -15.39
CA ALA A 173 -2.30 8.05 -14.06
C ALA A 173 -3.65 8.39 -13.42
N LEU A 174 -3.89 7.86 -12.23
CA LEU A 174 -5.06 8.19 -11.42
C LEU A 174 -4.67 9.07 -10.25
N GLY A 175 -5.28 10.24 -10.16
CA GLY A 175 -5.25 11.07 -8.98
C GLY A 175 -6.24 10.51 -7.96
N ILE A 176 -5.75 10.19 -6.76
CA ILE A 176 -6.57 9.72 -5.65
C ILE A 176 -7.03 10.93 -4.84
N PRO A 177 -8.31 11.37 -4.90
CA PRO A 177 -8.75 12.58 -4.21
C PRO A 177 -8.60 12.45 -2.69
N LYS A 178 -8.47 13.56 -1.96
CA LYS A 178 -8.55 13.57 -0.50
C LYS A 178 -10.00 13.41 -0.07
N SER A 179 -10.32 12.25 0.51
CA SER A 179 -11.64 11.99 1.09
C SER A 179 -11.56 10.89 2.15
N LEU A 180 -12.59 10.79 2.98
CA LEU A 180 -12.75 9.68 3.93
C LEU A 180 -12.87 8.32 3.23
N LYS A 181 -13.33 8.29 1.97
CA LYS A 181 -13.46 7.04 1.20
C LYS A 181 -12.10 6.52 0.76
N THR A 182 -11.25 7.42 0.29
CA THR A 182 -9.97 7.08 -0.38
C THR A 182 -8.76 7.06 0.56
N VAL A 183 -8.93 7.47 1.84
CA VAL A 183 -7.83 7.56 2.82
C VAL A 183 -7.19 6.20 3.11
N ASP A 184 -7.98 5.13 3.20
CA ASP A 184 -7.44 3.80 3.49
C ASP A 184 -6.59 3.28 2.33
N LEU A 185 -6.96 3.56 1.08
CA LEU A 185 -6.12 3.27 -0.08
C LEU A 185 -4.78 4.03 -0.01
N ALA A 186 -4.81 5.34 0.22
CA ALA A 186 -3.59 6.14 0.33
C ALA A 186 -2.67 5.65 1.48
N VAL A 187 -3.26 5.29 2.62
CA VAL A 187 -2.53 4.75 3.78
C VAL A 187 -1.91 3.39 3.48
N THR A 188 -2.62 2.49 2.79
CA THR A 188 -2.08 1.17 2.43
C THR A 188 -0.95 1.27 1.42
N LEU A 189 -1.06 2.14 0.40
CA LEU A 189 0.04 2.42 -0.54
C LEU A 189 1.28 2.98 0.16
N TRP A 190 1.07 3.91 1.09
CA TRP A 190 2.16 4.44 1.92
C TRP A 190 2.81 3.35 2.79
N ARG A 191 2.02 2.42 3.34
CA ARG A 191 2.53 1.26 4.09
C ARG A 191 3.38 0.34 3.20
N CYS A 192 2.97 0.09 1.95
CA CYS A 192 3.79 -0.65 0.98
C CYS A 192 5.15 0.02 0.79
N ARG A 193 5.17 1.33 0.52
CA ARG A 193 6.42 2.10 0.40
C ARG A 193 7.26 2.02 1.68
N LYS A 194 6.66 2.21 2.86
CA LYS A 194 7.38 2.18 4.15
C LYS A 194 7.98 0.82 4.46
N PHE A 195 7.34 -0.25 4.01
CA PHE A 195 7.87 -1.59 4.17
C PHE A 195 9.11 -1.81 3.27
N LEU A 196 9.05 -1.32 2.03
CA LEU A 196 10.08 -1.53 0.99
C LEU A 196 11.33 -0.64 1.14
N VAL A 197 11.19 0.56 1.73
CA VAL A 197 12.26 1.57 1.91
C VAL A 197 12.84 1.50 3.32
#